data_AF-A0A084CN45-F1
#
_entry.id   AF-A0A084CN45-F1
#
_cell.length_a   1.000
_cell.length_b   1.000
_cell.length_c   1.000
_cell.angle_alpha   90.00
_cell.angle_beta   90.00
_cell.angle_gamma   90.00
#
_symmetry.space_group_name_H-M   'P 1'
#
loop_
_entity.id
_entity.type
_entity.pdbx_description
1 polymer ?
#
loop_
_entity_poly.entity_id
_entity_poly.type
_entity_poly.pdbx_seq_one_letter_code
_entity_poly.pdbx_strand_id
1 'polypeptide(L)'
;MQILIDKEIPYSTQLFSHLGRLILKSGRELISDDLIGVEALIIRSVTKVDRRLLEKANRLRFVGTVTAGVDHVDQGLLKERGIFFIAAFGYNRISVAEYVLSVLMVLVQQEGCSISDKIVGIIGAGQIGSYLALLLKSISVEVLINDPLKQDEGDMREFTALDVLLKKADVITLHTPITRHGKYPTYHLINEQILDSFRSDQILINAARGGIVNNVALKKRLLKGDGFTAVLDVFEFEPEIDMELLPLLKFASPHIAGYSLEGSTRGIMMIFDDFCNFFQKKNQLKTNELFSFSLAKKVLLCETWDEAILHDLTQLIYNVHRSDGLFRREVHKSSLFDKIRRKYRNKREYSAITLVGCAECNFQPLSNLGFKIKVNK
;
A
#
# COMPACT_ATOMS: atom_id res chain seq x y z
N MET A 1 -4.45 -24.76 22.47
CA MET A 1 -4.59 -23.65 21.52
C MET A 1 -4.74 -24.16 20.11
N GLN A 2 -5.92 -23.95 19.50
CA GLN A 2 -6.14 -24.13 18.08
C GLN A 2 -6.04 -22.77 17.38
N ILE A 3 -5.24 -22.68 16.33
CA ILE A 3 -4.97 -21.46 15.56
C ILE A 3 -5.40 -21.73 14.12
N LEU A 4 -6.40 -20.99 13.63
CA LEU A 4 -6.85 -21.10 12.24
C LEU A 4 -6.27 -19.94 11.43
N ILE A 5 -5.56 -20.26 10.35
CA ILE A 5 -4.88 -19.27 9.50
C ILE A 5 -5.29 -19.47 8.03
N ASP A 6 -5.49 -18.37 7.31
CA ASP A 6 -5.63 -18.42 5.85
C ASP A 6 -4.37 -19.04 5.23
N LYS A 7 -4.53 -20.15 4.50
CA LYS A 7 -3.43 -20.96 3.92
C LYS A 7 -2.51 -20.18 2.97
N GLU A 8 -2.98 -19.06 2.44
CA GLU A 8 -2.20 -18.21 1.52
C GLU A 8 -1.34 -17.16 2.27
N ILE A 9 -1.45 -17.07 3.61
CA ILE A 9 -0.57 -16.23 4.42
C ILE A 9 0.81 -16.90 4.47
N PRO A 10 1.86 -16.23 3.97
CA PRO A 10 3.19 -16.80 3.91
C PRO A 10 3.76 -16.96 5.32
N TYR A 11 4.63 -17.96 5.49
CA TYR A 11 5.37 -18.22 6.74
C TYR A 11 4.53 -18.60 7.98
N SER A 12 3.23 -18.84 7.79
CA SER A 12 2.29 -19.20 8.85
C SER A 12 2.72 -20.46 9.62
N THR A 13 3.15 -21.51 8.94
CA THR A 13 3.63 -22.74 9.60
C THR A 13 4.90 -22.48 10.43
N GLN A 14 5.88 -21.78 9.87
CA GLN A 14 7.15 -21.48 10.53
C GLN A 14 6.94 -20.68 11.82
N LEU A 15 6.02 -19.70 11.77
CA LEU A 15 5.73 -18.82 12.88
C LEU A 15 4.85 -19.48 13.95
N PHE A 16 3.75 -20.13 13.58
CA PHE A 16 2.71 -20.51 14.55
C PHE A 16 2.72 -21.98 14.99
N SER A 17 3.40 -22.89 14.27
CA SER A 17 3.34 -24.33 14.56
C SER A 17 3.83 -24.73 15.95
N HIS A 18 4.80 -24.00 16.51
CA HIS A 18 5.33 -24.26 17.85
C HIS A 18 4.46 -23.66 18.99
N LEU A 19 3.43 -22.87 18.65
CA LEU A 19 2.56 -22.19 19.63
C LEU A 19 1.23 -22.92 19.87
N GLY A 20 0.83 -23.83 18.98
CA GLY A 20 -0.40 -24.58 19.10
C GLY A 20 -0.72 -25.45 17.89
N ARG A 21 -1.91 -26.07 17.89
CA ARG A 21 -2.41 -26.83 16.74
C ARG A 21 -2.83 -25.87 15.64
N LEU A 22 -2.11 -25.90 14.52
CA LEU A 22 -2.37 -25.07 13.36
C LEU A 22 -3.40 -25.71 12.41
N ILE A 23 -4.36 -24.91 11.95
CA ILE A 23 -5.35 -25.28 10.94
C ILE A 23 -5.20 -24.30 9.78
N LEU A 24 -4.79 -24.79 8.61
CA LEU A 24 -4.65 -23.99 7.40
C LEU A 24 -5.85 -24.22 6.49
N LYS A 25 -6.63 -23.17 6.21
CA LYS A 25 -7.80 -23.26 5.33
C LYS A 25 -7.88 -22.05 4.41
N SER A 26 -8.53 -22.21 3.26
CA SER A 26 -8.77 -21.11 2.31
C SER A 26 -9.66 -20.04 2.96
N GLY A 27 -9.17 -18.79 3.02
CA GLY A 27 -9.92 -17.69 3.64
C GLY A 27 -11.29 -17.42 3.01
N ARG A 28 -11.50 -17.79 1.74
CA ARG A 28 -12.78 -17.63 1.01
C ARG A 28 -13.81 -18.71 1.34
N GLU A 29 -13.34 -19.85 1.85
CA GLU A 29 -14.16 -21.04 2.12
C GLU A 29 -14.44 -21.22 3.61
N LEU A 30 -14.10 -20.22 4.44
CA LEU A 30 -14.36 -20.26 5.88
C LEU A 30 -15.85 -20.13 6.17
N ILE A 31 -16.34 -21.06 6.97
CA ILE A 31 -17.71 -21.10 7.49
C ILE A 31 -17.70 -21.17 9.02
N SER A 32 -18.84 -20.95 9.66
CA SER A 32 -18.92 -20.91 11.13
C SER A 32 -18.46 -22.19 11.81
N ASP A 33 -18.71 -23.37 11.21
CA ASP A 33 -18.27 -24.66 11.73
C ASP A 33 -16.73 -24.79 11.85
N ASP A 34 -15.97 -24.07 11.01
CA ASP A 34 -14.52 -24.07 11.08
C ASP A 34 -13.98 -23.40 12.34
N LEU A 35 -14.80 -22.57 13.01
CA LEU A 35 -14.41 -21.80 14.19
C LEU A 35 -14.72 -22.53 15.50
N ILE A 36 -15.30 -23.73 15.46
CA ILE A 36 -15.58 -24.52 16.65
C ILE A 36 -14.26 -24.94 17.32
N GLY A 37 -14.06 -24.50 18.55
CA GLY A 37 -12.85 -24.79 19.33
C GLY A 37 -11.61 -23.98 18.94
N VAL A 38 -11.72 -23.09 17.95
CA VAL A 38 -10.64 -22.19 17.52
C VAL A 38 -10.46 -21.06 18.54
N GLU A 39 -9.22 -20.80 18.96
CA GLU A 39 -8.90 -19.75 19.93
C GLU A 39 -8.37 -18.48 19.25
N ALA A 40 -7.76 -18.62 18.08
CA ALA A 40 -7.23 -17.51 17.30
C ALA A 40 -7.47 -17.72 15.79
N LEU A 41 -7.88 -16.64 15.13
CA LEU A 41 -8.14 -16.58 13.70
C LEU A 41 -7.19 -15.56 13.05
N ILE A 42 -6.43 -15.96 12.03
CA ILE A 42 -5.52 -15.07 11.30
C ILE A 42 -5.87 -15.08 9.80
N ILE A 43 -6.23 -13.91 9.28
CA ILE A 43 -6.91 -13.79 7.98
C ILE A 43 -6.32 -12.70 7.09
N ARG A 44 -6.76 -12.70 5.82
CA ARG A 44 -6.56 -11.61 4.86
C ARG A 44 -7.90 -10.98 4.48
N SER A 45 -7.90 -9.99 3.59
CA SER A 45 -9.09 -9.25 3.14
C SER A 45 -10.17 -10.10 2.46
N VAL A 46 -9.85 -11.31 2.02
CA VAL A 46 -10.81 -12.21 1.35
C VAL A 46 -11.80 -12.86 2.32
N THR A 47 -11.51 -12.86 3.62
CA THR A 47 -12.38 -13.40 4.65
C THR A 47 -13.23 -12.29 5.26
N LYS A 48 -14.55 -12.38 5.14
CA LYS A 48 -15.48 -11.47 5.82
C LYS A 48 -15.72 -11.98 7.24
N VAL A 49 -15.32 -11.23 8.25
CA VAL A 49 -15.56 -11.53 9.67
C VAL A 49 -16.82 -10.80 10.09
N ASP A 50 -17.94 -11.50 9.97
CA ASP A 50 -19.28 -11.01 10.26
C ASP A 50 -20.00 -11.93 11.27
N ARG A 51 -21.25 -11.59 11.60
CA ARG A 51 -22.08 -12.40 12.50
C ARG A 51 -22.24 -13.84 12.03
N ARG A 52 -22.31 -14.08 10.72
CA ARG A 52 -22.47 -15.41 10.14
C ARG A 52 -21.22 -16.25 10.38
N LEU A 53 -20.03 -15.73 10.11
CA LEU A 53 -18.79 -16.46 10.35
C LEU A 53 -18.59 -16.75 11.84
N LEU A 54 -18.91 -15.79 12.70
CA LEU A 54 -18.67 -15.92 14.14
C LEU A 54 -19.74 -16.72 14.90
N GLU A 55 -20.80 -17.20 14.23
CA GLU A 55 -21.96 -17.84 14.88
C GLU A 55 -21.57 -18.98 15.84
N LYS A 56 -20.68 -19.87 15.42
CA LYS A 56 -20.25 -21.06 16.20
C LYS A 56 -18.87 -20.91 16.84
N ALA A 57 -18.32 -19.70 16.87
CA ALA A 57 -17.00 -19.39 17.41
C ALA A 57 -16.99 -19.38 18.95
N ASN A 58 -17.08 -20.56 19.56
CA ASN A 58 -17.28 -20.75 21.00
C ASN A 58 -16.05 -20.53 21.88
N ARG A 59 -14.84 -20.43 21.29
CA ARG A 59 -13.57 -20.23 22.02
C ARG A 59 -12.70 -19.11 21.46
N LEU A 60 -13.17 -18.40 20.44
CA LEU A 60 -12.37 -17.40 19.73
C LEU A 60 -12.09 -16.21 20.65
N ARG A 61 -10.81 -15.86 20.83
CA ARG A 61 -10.37 -14.75 21.68
C ARG A 61 -9.49 -13.74 20.94
N PHE A 62 -8.96 -14.11 19.78
CA PHE A 62 -8.03 -13.30 19.00
C PHE A 62 -8.37 -13.37 17.50
N VAL A 63 -8.48 -12.21 16.85
CA VAL A 63 -8.56 -12.08 15.40
C VAL A 63 -7.44 -11.16 14.92
N GLY A 64 -6.52 -11.70 14.14
CA GLY A 64 -5.46 -10.94 13.48
C GLY A 64 -5.71 -10.84 11.98
N THR A 65 -5.57 -9.66 11.38
CA THR A 65 -5.63 -9.52 9.93
C THR A 65 -4.33 -8.99 9.34
N VAL A 66 -3.77 -9.73 8.37
CA VAL A 66 -2.53 -9.37 7.66
C VAL A 66 -2.86 -8.40 6.52
N THR A 67 -3.49 -7.28 6.89
CA THR A 67 -3.95 -6.24 5.98
C THR A 67 -3.85 -4.88 6.64
N ALA A 68 -3.68 -3.84 5.84
CA ALA A 68 -3.73 -2.46 6.31
C ALA A 68 -5.18 -1.95 6.44
N GLY A 69 -6.07 -2.40 5.56
CA GLY A 69 -7.52 -2.14 5.64
C GLY A 69 -8.21 -3.12 6.57
N VAL A 70 -9.37 -2.73 7.08
CA VAL A 70 -10.18 -3.50 8.05
C VAL A 70 -11.65 -3.58 7.65
N ASP A 71 -12.00 -3.20 6.42
CA ASP A 71 -13.37 -3.12 5.89
C ASP A 71 -14.09 -4.49 5.88
N HIS A 72 -13.31 -5.58 5.85
CA HIS A 72 -13.80 -6.96 5.89
C HIS A 72 -14.03 -7.51 7.30
N VAL A 73 -13.84 -6.69 8.35
CA VAL A 73 -13.96 -7.10 9.75
C VAL A 73 -14.97 -6.21 10.48
N ASP A 74 -16.02 -6.83 11.03
CA ASP A 74 -16.95 -6.17 11.95
C ASP A 74 -16.31 -6.00 13.34
N GLN A 75 -15.56 -4.92 13.51
CA GLN A 75 -14.86 -4.60 14.76
C GLN A 75 -15.81 -4.31 15.92
N GLY A 76 -17.03 -3.82 15.64
CA GLY A 76 -18.07 -3.61 16.63
C GLY A 76 -18.50 -4.93 17.24
N LEU A 77 -18.82 -5.92 16.39
CA LEU A 77 -19.15 -7.27 16.80
C LEU A 77 -18.01 -7.97 17.57
N LEU A 78 -16.76 -7.80 17.14
CA LEU A 78 -15.61 -8.35 17.86
C LEU A 78 -15.52 -7.77 19.28
N LYS A 79 -15.68 -6.45 19.41
CA LYS A 79 -15.67 -5.75 20.70
C LYS A 79 -16.82 -6.20 21.60
N GLU A 80 -18.03 -6.31 21.08
CA GLU A 80 -19.21 -6.80 21.82
C GLU A 80 -19.01 -8.21 22.38
N ARG A 81 -18.26 -9.06 21.66
CA ARG A 81 -17.95 -10.44 22.07
C ARG A 81 -16.67 -10.58 22.89
N GLY A 82 -15.99 -9.47 23.22
CA GLY A 82 -14.73 -9.50 23.96
C GLY A 82 -13.57 -10.18 23.20
N ILE A 83 -13.62 -10.18 21.87
CA ILE A 83 -12.58 -10.77 21.01
C ILE A 83 -11.56 -9.69 20.68
N PHE A 84 -10.29 -9.93 21.03
CA PHE A 84 -9.21 -9.00 20.71
C PHE A 84 -8.97 -8.97 19.20
N PHE A 85 -8.86 -7.75 18.64
CA PHE A 85 -8.63 -7.54 17.22
C PHE A 85 -7.35 -6.75 16.99
N ILE A 86 -6.58 -7.18 16.01
CA ILE A 86 -5.40 -6.45 15.53
C ILE A 86 -5.28 -6.54 14.01
N ALA A 87 -4.81 -5.45 13.41
CA ALA A 87 -4.51 -5.37 11.99
C ALA A 87 -3.06 -4.90 11.79
N ALA A 88 -2.45 -5.35 10.69
CA ALA A 88 -1.10 -4.98 10.32
C ALA A 88 -1.05 -3.56 9.70
N PHE A 89 -1.44 -2.53 10.47
CA PHE A 89 -1.52 -1.16 9.96
C PHE A 89 -0.16 -0.65 9.45
N GLY A 90 -0.13 -0.18 8.21
CA GLY A 90 1.09 0.40 7.62
C GLY A 90 2.17 -0.60 7.21
N TYR A 91 1.93 -1.92 7.28
CA TYR A 91 2.90 -2.95 6.91
C TYR A 91 3.45 -2.80 5.48
N ASN A 92 2.61 -2.29 4.58
CA ASN A 92 2.88 -2.07 3.16
C ASN A 92 3.14 -0.60 2.81
N ARG A 93 3.32 0.30 3.81
CA ARG A 93 3.46 1.74 3.57
C ARG A 93 4.64 2.09 2.67
N ILE A 94 5.74 1.36 2.83
CA ILE A 94 6.97 1.56 2.06
C ILE A 94 6.71 1.24 0.59
N SER A 95 6.15 0.06 0.30
CA SER A 95 5.94 -0.38 -1.08
C SER A 95 4.97 0.51 -1.86
N VAL A 96 3.97 1.09 -1.19
CA VAL A 96 3.04 2.06 -1.80
C VAL A 96 3.74 3.40 -2.07
N ALA A 97 4.55 3.91 -1.14
CA ALA A 97 5.31 5.15 -1.38
C ALA A 97 6.32 4.97 -2.52
N GLU A 98 7.03 3.85 -2.58
CA GLU A 98 7.94 3.53 -3.69
C GLU A 98 7.20 3.30 -5.02
N TYR A 99 5.95 2.83 -4.98
CA TYR A 99 5.10 2.78 -6.17
C TYR A 99 4.81 4.18 -6.71
N VAL A 100 4.40 5.10 -5.83
CA VAL A 100 4.13 6.49 -6.22
C VAL A 100 5.41 7.16 -6.72
N LEU A 101 6.55 6.95 -6.04
CA LEU A 101 7.83 7.49 -6.50
C LEU A 101 8.22 6.93 -7.87
N SER A 102 8.03 5.63 -8.13
CA SER A 102 8.28 5.03 -9.45
C SER A 102 7.43 5.66 -10.54
N VAL A 103 6.14 5.93 -10.27
CA VAL A 103 5.25 6.66 -11.17
C VAL A 103 5.80 8.05 -11.45
N LEU A 104 6.15 8.81 -10.42
CA LEU A 104 6.66 10.18 -10.57
C LEU A 104 7.94 10.21 -11.39
N MET A 105 8.93 9.40 -11.03
CA MET A 105 10.23 9.34 -11.73
C MET A 105 10.05 9.03 -13.23
N VAL A 106 9.14 8.12 -13.57
CA VAL A 106 8.84 7.79 -14.97
C VAL A 106 8.15 8.96 -15.69
N LEU A 107 7.19 9.63 -15.05
CA LEU A 107 6.46 10.73 -15.66
C LEU A 107 7.34 11.95 -15.89
N VAL A 108 8.15 12.36 -14.90
CA VAL A 108 9.03 13.52 -15.04
C VAL A 108 10.09 13.29 -16.13
N GLN A 109 10.59 12.05 -16.26
CA GLN A 109 11.47 11.67 -17.38
C GLN A 109 10.77 11.79 -18.73
N GLN A 110 9.50 11.36 -18.84
CA GLN A 110 8.74 11.45 -20.09
C GLN A 110 8.35 12.89 -20.46
N GLU A 111 8.10 13.73 -19.45
CA GLU A 111 7.78 15.15 -19.62
C GLU A 111 9.04 16.01 -19.83
N GLY A 112 10.23 15.48 -19.53
CA GLY A 112 11.49 16.22 -19.61
C GLY A 112 11.60 17.33 -18.57
N CYS A 113 11.01 17.12 -17.38
CA CYS A 113 11.07 18.06 -16.25
C CYS A 113 11.74 17.42 -15.03
N SER A 114 12.09 18.23 -14.03
CA SER A 114 12.62 17.72 -12.76
C SER A 114 11.49 17.39 -11.80
N ILE A 115 11.65 16.34 -11.00
CA ILE A 115 10.76 16.04 -9.88
C ILE A 115 10.75 17.16 -8.84
N SER A 116 11.85 17.91 -8.66
CA SER A 116 11.86 19.02 -7.69
C SER A 116 11.04 20.23 -8.15
N ASP A 117 10.69 20.31 -9.43
CA ASP A 117 9.81 21.36 -9.95
C ASP A 117 8.32 21.08 -9.68
N LYS A 118 7.97 19.87 -9.21
CA LYS A 118 6.57 19.47 -8.97
C LYS A 118 6.16 19.74 -7.53
N ILE A 119 4.93 20.22 -7.36
CA ILE A 119 4.26 20.29 -6.07
C ILE A 119 3.37 19.05 -5.91
N VAL A 120 3.64 18.23 -4.89
CA VAL A 120 2.87 17.00 -4.62
C VAL A 120 1.86 17.22 -3.49
N GLY A 121 0.58 17.17 -3.84
CA GLY A 121 -0.55 17.19 -2.92
C GLY A 121 -0.91 15.78 -2.44
N ILE A 122 -0.79 15.54 -1.14
CA ILE A 122 -1.10 14.28 -0.46
C ILE A 122 -2.43 14.43 0.27
N ILE A 123 -3.44 13.68 -0.17
CA ILE A 123 -4.75 13.62 0.49
C ILE A 123 -4.81 12.35 1.36
N GLY A 124 -4.78 12.52 2.68
CA GLY A 124 -4.69 11.46 3.68
C GLY A 124 -3.27 11.28 4.21
N ALA A 125 -3.01 11.78 5.41
CA ALA A 125 -1.71 11.79 6.08
C ALA A 125 -1.61 10.72 7.17
N GLY A 126 -2.08 9.51 6.86
CA GLY A 126 -1.94 8.31 7.69
C GLY A 126 -0.56 7.66 7.57
N GLN A 127 -0.51 6.33 7.66
CA GLN A 127 0.74 5.55 7.57
C GLN A 127 1.46 5.71 6.22
N ILE A 128 0.71 5.71 5.11
CA ILE A 128 1.26 5.82 3.75
C ILE A 128 1.60 7.27 3.42
N GLY A 129 0.62 8.17 3.50
CA GLY A 129 0.82 9.58 3.11
C GLY A 129 1.90 10.28 3.92
N SER A 130 2.02 10.01 5.23
CA SER A 130 3.11 10.58 6.04
C SER A 130 4.48 10.05 5.64
N TYR A 131 4.58 8.75 5.32
CA TYR A 131 5.84 8.16 4.86
C TYR A 131 6.23 8.72 3.50
N LEU A 132 5.28 8.81 2.55
CA LEU A 132 5.52 9.44 1.25
C LEU A 132 5.94 10.90 1.37
N ALA A 133 5.30 11.69 2.23
CA ALA A 133 5.67 13.08 2.48
C ALA A 133 7.13 13.21 2.96
N LEU A 134 7.57 12.31 3.85
CA LEU A 134 8.96 12.25 4.32
C LEU A 134 9.93 11.94 3.17
N LEU A 135 9.60 10.98 2.31
CA LEU A 135 10.44 10.60 1.17
C LEU A 135 10.60 11.77 0.19
N LEU A 136 9.49 12.39 -0.21
CA LEU A 136 9.46 13.50 -1.17
C LEU A 136 10.25 14.71 -0.64
N LYS A 137 10.04 15.09 0.63
CA LYS A 137 10.82 16.17 1.26
C LYS A 137 12.32 15.86 1.33
N SER A 138 12.71 14.59 1.45
CA SER A 138 14.11 14.18 1.49
C SER A 138 14.83 14.39 0.16
N ILE A 139 14.10 14.45 -0.95
CA ILE A 139 14.60 14.76 -2.29
C ILE A 139 14.14 16.14 -2.76
N SER A 140 13.90 17.06 -1.82
CA SER A 140 13.58 18.47 -2.07
C SER A 140 12.33 18.73 -2.91
N VAL A 141 11.36 17.80 -2.88
CA VAL A 141 10.05 17.99 -3.52
C VAL A 141 9.11 18.73 -2.57
N GLU A 142 8.41 19.75 -3.07
CA GLU A 142 7.40 20.47 -2.29
C GLU A 142 6.17 19.58 -2.05
N VAL A 143 5.69 19.55 -0.80
CA VAL A 143 4.58 18.68 -0.40
C VAL A 143 3.49 19.47 0.32
N LEU A 144 2.27 19.40 -0.20
CA LEU A 144 1.05 19.89 0.45
C LEU A 144 0.31 18.70 1.08
N ILE A 145 -0.09 18.83 2.34
CA ILE A 145 -0.72 17.73 3.09
C ILE A 145 -2.15 18.10 3.44
N ASN A 146 -3.12 17.31 3.02
CA ASN A 146 -4.52 17.44 3.44
C ASN A 146 -4.93 16.24 4.30
N ASP A 147 -5.30 16.49 5.55
CA ASP A 147 -5.92 15.49 6.43
C ASP A 147 -6.77 16.20 7.50
N PRO A 148 -8.05 16.51 7.19
CA PRO A 148 -8.89 17.28 8.10
C PRO A 148 -9.23 16.50 9.38
N LEU A 149 -9.20 15.16 9.33
CA LEU A 149 -9.45 14.33 10.50
C LEU A 149 -8.29 14.48 11.50
N LYS A 150 -7.04 14.34 11.03
CA LYS A 150 -5.88 14.51 11.91
C LYS A 150 -5.69 15.95 12.39
N GLN A 151 -6.02 16.93 11.56
CA GLN A 151 -5.99 18.33 11.94
C GLN A 151 -6.96 18.60 13.10
N ASP A 152 -8.18 18.06 13.05
CA ASP A 152 -9.16 18.17 14.13
C ASP A 152 -8.72 17.42 15.41
N GLU A 153 -7.97 16.32 15.27
CA GLU A 153 -7.39 15.56 16.38
C GLU A 153 -6.20 16.28 17.07
N GLY A 154 -5.81 17.47 16.58
CA GLY A 154 -4.74 18.29 17.16
C GLY A 154 -3.34 17.96 16.66
N ASP A 155 -3.21 17.32 15.50
CA ASP A 155 -1.92 17.12 14.85
C ASP A 155 -1.28 18.49 14.49
N MET A 156 -0.01 18.67 14.87
CA MET A 156 0.70 19.96 14.76
C MET A 156 1.37 20.18 13.40
N ARG A 157 1.26 19.22 12.47
CA ARG A 157 1.77 19.39 11.10
C ARG A 157 1.01 20.50 10.38
N GLU A 158 1.67 21.09 9.38
CA GLU A 158 1.02 22.05 8.50
C GLU A 158 0.09 21.31 7.53
N PHE A 159 -1.21 21.61 7.61
CA PHE A 159 -2.23 21.07 6.72
C PHE A 159 -2.74 22.14 5.75
N THR A 160 -2.89 21.74 4.49
CA THR A 160 -3.45 22.54 3.41
C THR A 160 -4.91 22.18 3.22
N ALA A 161 -5.78 23.19 3.13
CA ALA A 161 -7.19 22.99 2.77
C ALA A 161 -7.31 22.31 1.39
N LEU A 162 -8.32 21.47 1.22
CA LEU A 162 -8.45 20.61 0.04
C LEU A 162 -8.54 21.42 -1.26
N ASP A 163 -9.34 22.49 -1.27
CA ASP A 163 -9.51 23.37 -2.43
C ASP A 163 -8.21 24.09 -2.83
N VAL A 164 -7.40 24.48 -1.85
CA VAL A 164 -6.07 25.08 -2.07
C VAL A 164 -5.10 24.04 -2.63
N LEU A 165 -5.09 22.82 -2.07
CA LEU A 165 -4.25 21.72 -2.55
C LEU A 165 -4.58 21.36 -3.99
N LEU A 166 -5.87 21.18 -4.32
CA LEU A 166 -6.31 20.82 -5.67
C LEU A 166 -5.94 21.88 -6.72
N LYS A 167 -5.86 23.16 -6.33
CA LYS A 167 -5.46 24.25 -7.23
C LYS A 167 -3.94 24.37 -7.40
N LYS A 168 -3.17 24.17 -6.33
CA LYS A 168 -1.71 24.41 -6.32
C LYS A 168 -0.89 23.19 -6.74
N ALA A 169 -1.30 21.98 -6.35
CA ALA A 169 -0.52 20.79 -6.62
C ALA A 169 -0.49 20.44 -8.12
N ASP A 170 0.64 19.95 -8.60
CA ASP A 170 0.80 19.39 -9.95
C ASP A 170 0.47 17.90 -9.94
N VAL A 171 0.78 17.24 -8.82
CA VAL A 171 0.46 15.84 -8.56
C VAL A 171 -0.48 15.75 -7.38
N ILE A 172 -1.62 15.08 -7.54
CA ILE A 172 -2.56 14.77 -6.47
C ILE A 172 -2.54 13.27 -6.22
N THR A 173 -2.15 12.84 -5.03
CA THR A 173 -2.10 11.42 -4.64
C THR A 173 -3.00 11.12 -3.44
N LEU A 174 -3.79 10.04 -3.56
CA LEU A 174 -4.81 9.67 -2.58
C LEU A 174 -4.33 8.53 -1.67
N HIS A 175 -4.48 8.73 -0.37
CA HIS A 175 -4.07 7.79 0.69
C HIS A 175 -5.06 7.73 1.86
N THR A 176 -6.34 8.04 1.61
CA THR A 176 -7.42 7.96 2.60
C THR A 176 -8.05 6.55 2.65
N PRO A 177 -8.70 6.17 3.76
CA PRO A 177 -9.64 5.05 3.74
C PRO A 177 -10.86 5.37 2.87
N ILE A 178 -11.72 4.37 2.61
CA ILE A 178 -13.01 4.58 1.95
C ILE A 178 -14.14 4.68 2.99
N THR A 179 -14.76 5.84 3.11
CA THR A 179 -15.86 6.10 4.06
C THR A 179 -17.04 6.75 3.36
N ARG A 180 -18.25 6.25 3.60
CA ARG A 180 -19.51 6.81 3.08
C ARG A 180 -20.20 7.75 4.07
N HIS A 181 -19.83 7.65 5.34
CA HIS A 181 -20.45 8.34 6.45
C HIS A 181 -19.37 8.98 7.34
N GLY A 182 -19.80 9.81 8.29
CA GLY A 182 -18.93 10.55 9.19
C GLY A 182 -18.68 11.97 8.71
N LYS A 183 -17.86 12.72 9.47
CA LYS A 183 -17.59 14.14 9.22
C LYS A 183 -16.84 14.39 7.90
N TYR A 184 -15.96 13.46 7.53
CA TYR A 184 -15.11 13.54 6.35
C TYR A 184 -15.28 12.28 5.48
N PRO A 185 -16.40 12.14 4.76
CA PRO A 185 -16.61 11.01 3.85
C PRO A 185 -15.64 11.11 2.66
N THR A 186 -15.13 9.98 2.21
CA THR A 186 -14.17 9.91 1.09
C THR A 186 -14.71 9.18 -0.13
N TYR A 187 -15.91 8.58 -0.05
CA TYR A 187 -16.58 8.02 -1.22
C TYR A 187 -16.88 9.12 -2.23
N HIS A 188 -16.34 8.95 -3.44
CA HIS A 188 -16.34 9.97 -4.50
C HIS A 188 -15.82 11.33 -4.02
N LEU A 189 -14.79 11.32 -3.16
CA LEU A 189 -14.06 12.54 -2.80
C LEU A 189 -13.57 13.26 -4.07
N ILE A 190 -13.10 12.49 -5.05
CA ILE A 190 -12.77 12.99 -6.39
C ILE A 190 -13.97 12.67 -7.30
N ASN A 191 -14.95 13.57 -7.27
CA ASN A 191 -16.18 13.52 -8.06
C ASN A 191 -16.04 14.26 -9.42
N GLU A 192 -17.10 14.28 -10.22
CA GLU A 192 -17.14 14.95 -11.53
C GLU A 192 -16.78 16.44 -11.45
N GLN A 193 -17.29 17.16 -10.46
CA GLN A 193 -17.00 18.58 -10.28
C GLN A 193 -15.51 18.86 -10.02
N ILE A 194 -14.87 18.05 -9.15
CA ILE A 194 -13.43 18.19 -8.87
C ILE A 194 -12.61 17.79 -10.10
N LEU A 195 -12.96 16.69 -10.76
CA LEU A 195 -12.27 16.24 -11.98
C LEU A 195 -12.32 17.29 -13.09
N ASP A 196 -13.47 17.96 -13.26
CA ASP A 196 -13.64 19.03 -14.25
C ASP A 196 -12.88 20.31 -13.89
N SER A 197 -12.53 20.49 -12.61
CA SER A 197 -11.71 21.62 -12.16
C SER A 197 -10.21 21.41 -12.33
N PHE A 198 -9.76 20.17 -12.60
CA PHE A 198 -8.36 19.89 -12.81
C PHE A 198 -7.83 20.50 -14.11
N ARG A 199 -6.66 21.11 -14.00
CA ARG A 199 -5.86 21.63 -15.10
C ARG A 199 -5.37 20.46 -15.97
N SER A 200 -5.04 20.77 -17.23
CA SER A 200 -4.52 19.80 -18.19
C SER A 200 -3.15 19.23 -17.83
N ASP A 201 -2.34 19.95 -17.06
CA ASP A 201 -0.99 19.56 -16.64
C ASP A 201 -0.95 18.78 -15.32
N GLN A 202 -2.12 18.52 -14.71
CA GLN A 202 -2.20 17.82 -13.42
C GLN A 202 -2.21 16.30 -13.57
N ILE A 203 -1.61 15.64 -12.57
CA ILE A 203 -1.53 14.19 -12.45
C ILE A 203 -2.35 13.74 -11.24
N LEU A 204 -3.29 12.82 -11.44
CA LEU A 204 -4.02 12.16 -10.35
C LEU A 204 -3.51 10.73 -10.15
N ILE A 205 -3.16 10.37 -8.91
CA ILE A 205 -2.73 9.03 -8.52
C ILE A 205 -3.68 8.49 -7.45
N ASN A 206 -4.35 7.36 -7.71
CA ASN A 206 -5.09 6.64 -6.70
C ASN A 206 -4.51 5.23 -6.50
N ALA A 207 -3.84 5.05 -5.36
CA ALA A 207 -3.37 3.76 -4.85
C ALA A 207 -3.94 3.46 -3.44
N ALA A 208 -5.09 4.05 -3.12
CA ALA A 208 -5.76 3.89 -1.84
C ALA A 208 -6.93 2.91 -1.94
N ARG A 209 -8.10 3.39 -2.36
CA ARG A 209 -9.32 2.61 -2.57
C ARG A 209 -10.04 3.12 -3.81
N GLY A 210 -10.62 2.19 -4.58
CA GLY A 210 -11.26 2.50 -5.85
C GLY A 210 -12.33 3.58 -5.74
N GLY A 211 -13.33 3.36 -4.87
CA GLY A 211 -14.47 4.27 -4.71
C GLY A 211 -14.16 5.66 -4.14
N ILE A 212 -12.90 6.03 -3.91
CA ILE A 212 -12.52 7.41 -3.60
C ILE A 212 -12.64 8.29 -4.85
N VAL A 213 -12.35 7.72 -6.03
CA VAL A 213 -12.51 8.38 -7.32
C VAL A 213 -13.75 7.81 -8.01
N ASN A 214 -14.60 8.69 -8.53
CA ASN A 214 -15.70 8.26 -9.39
C ASN A 214 -15.13 7.87 -10.76
N ASN A 215 -15.04 6.56 -11.05
CA ASN A 215 -14.37 6.06 -12.25
C ASN A 215 -15.12 6.42 -13.54
N VAL A 216 -16.45 6.56 -13.48
CA VAL A 216 -17.27 6.99 -14.62
C VAL A 216 -16.96 8.45 -14.98
N ALA A 217 -16.88 9.33 -13.98
CA ALA A 217 -16.50 10.72 -14.17
C ALA A 217 -15.04 10.86 -14.62
N LEU A 218 -14.12 10.05 -14.07
CA LEU A 218 -12.72 10.05 -14.48
C LEU A 218 -12.58 9.69 -15.97
N LYS A 219 -13.32 8.68 -16.45
CA LYS A 219 -13.36 8.32 -17.87
C LYS A 219 -13.79 9.50 -18.74
N LYS A 220 -14.88 10.19 -18.37
CA LYS A 220 -15.34 11.40 -19.09
C LYS A 220 -14.26 12.50 -19.11
N ARG A 221 -13.56 12.71 -17.99
CA ARG A 221 -12.49 13.70 -17.87
C ARG A 221 -11.31 13.41 -18.78
N LEU A 222 -10.88 12.15 -18.86
CA LEU A 222 -9.77 11.71 -19.72
C LEU A 222 -10.14 11.74 -21.21
N LEU A 223 -11.40 11.45 -21.56
CA LEU A 223 -11.88 11.54 -22.94
C LEU A 223 -11.84 12.97 -23.52
N LYS A 224 -11.72 14.01 -22.68
CA LYS A 224 -11.48 15.38 -23.16
C LYS A 224 -10.12 15.54 -23.86
N GLY A 225 -9.14 14.69 -23.55
CA GLY A 225 -7.86 14.62 -24.26
C GLY A 225 -7.00 15.89 -24.19
N ASP A 226 -7.13 16.69 -23.13
CA ASP A 226 -6.44 17.98 -22.97
C ASP A 226 -5.04 17.87 -22.34
N GLY A 227 -4.63 16.68 -21.90
CA GLY A 227 -3.34 16.41 -21.26
C GLY A 227 -3.44 15.85 -19.84
N PHE A 228 -4.61 15.94 -19.20
CA PHE A 228 -4.79 15.47 -17.82
C PHE A 228 -4.40 14.00 -17.68
N THR A 229 -3.60 13.70 -16.67
CA THR A 229 -3.00 12.38 -16.49
C THR A 229 -3.58 11.68 -15.27
N ALA A 230 -3.95 10.41 -15.42
CA ALA A 230 -4.44 9.58 -14.31
C ALA A 230 -3.71 8.24 -14.21
N VAL A 231 -3.41 7.84 -12.97
CA VAL A 231 -2.78 6.58 -12.61
C VAL A 231 -3.63 5.89 -11.54
N LEU A 232 -4.05 4.65 -11.82
CA LEU A 232 -4.84 3.85 -10.87
C LEU A 232 -4.14 2.53 -10.55
N ASP A 233 -3.87 2.30 -9.26
CA ASP A 233 -3.64 0.94 -8.75
C ASP A 233 -4.96 0.32 -8.25
N VAL A 234 -6.01 1.10 -8.05
CA VAL A 234 -7.29 0.63 -7.52
C VAL A 234 -8.48 1.12 -8.35
N PHE A 235 -9.52 0.31 -8.46
CA PHE A 235 -10.70 0.56 -9.29
C PHE A 235 -11.99 0.45 -8.49
N GLU A 236 -13.00 1.24 -8.86
CA GLU A 236 -14.24 1.37 -8.06
C GLU A 236 -14.99 0.03 -7.86
N PHE A 237 -15.01 -0.83 -8.88
CA PHE A 237 -15.77 -2.08 -8.90
C PHE A 237 -14.89 -3.33 -8.99
N GLU A 238 -13.70 -3.30 -8.39
CA GLU A 238 -12.80 -4.48 -8.37
C GLU A 238 -13.53 -5.77 -7.95
N PRO A 239 -13.26 -6.91 -8.62
CA PRO A 239 -12.22 -7.13 -9.63
C PRO A 239 -12.63 -6.76 -11.07
N GLU A 240 -13.82 -6.20 -11.27
CA GLU A 240 -14.30 -5.76 -12.59
C GLU A 240 -13.66 -4.42 -12.96
N ILE A 241 -13.16 -4.35 -14.19
CA ILE A 241 -12.41 -3.22 -14.70
C ILE A 241 -13.13 -2.65 -15.89
N ASP A 242 -13.33 -1.34 -15.90
CA ASP A 242 -13.84 -0.62 -17.05
C ASP A 242 -12.77 -0.65 -18.15
N MET A 243 -13.03 -1.45 -19.18
CA MET A 243 -12.12 -1.67 -20.30
C MET A 243 -12.02 -0.46 -21.24
N GLU A 244 -12.93 0.50 -21.14
CA GLU A 244 -12.83 1.78 -21.86
C GLU A 244 -12.01 2.81 -21.06
N LEU A 245 -12.04 2.75 -19.73
CA LEU A 245 -11.19 3.59 -18.87
C LEU A 245 -9.72 3.15 -18.94
N LEU A 246 -9.47 1.84 -18.89
CA LEU A 246 -8.12 1.28 -18.83
C LEU A 246 -7.13 1.87 -19.87
N PRO A 247 -7.43 1.96 -21.18
CA PRO A 247 -6.52 2.52 -22.17
C PRO A 247 -6.27 4.03 -22.01
N LEU A 248 -7.14 4.76 -21.31
CA LEU A 248 -7.00 6.19 -21.06
C LEU A 248 -6.07 6.49 -19.88
N LEU A 249 -5.88 5.52 -18.99
CA LEU A 249 -4.98 5.65 -17.85
C LEU A 249 -3.53 5.59 -18.32
N LYS A 250 -2.70 6.47 -17.75
CA LYS A 250 -1.26 6.50 -18.03
C LYS A 250 -0.56 5.26 -17.48
N PHE A 251 -0.89 4.89 -16.25
CA PHE A 251 -0.51 3.62 -15.64
C PHE A 251 -1.69 2.99 -14.91
N ALA A 252 -1.79 1.68 -15.00
CA ALA A 252 -2.83 0.88 -14.37
C ALA A 252 -2.23 -0.38 -13.77
N SER A 253 -2.49 -0.68 -12.50
CA SER A 253 -2.03 -1.93 -11.87
C SER A 253 -3.14 -2.56 -11.02
N PRO A 254 -3.16 -3.90 -10.85
CA PRO A 254 -4.29 -4.59 -10.24
C PRO A 254 -4.20 -4.62 -8.71
N HIS A 255 -4.20 -3.47 -8.05
CA HIS A 255 -4.20 -3.35 -6.59
C HIS A 255 -3.02 -4.10 -5.95
N ILE A 256 -1.82 -3.73 -6.38
CA ILE A 256 -0.52 -4.33 -6.02
C ILE A 256 0.54 -3.30 -5.60
N ALA A 257 0.21 -2.02 -5.47
CA ALA A 257 1.17 -1.01 -5.01
C ALA A 257 1.85 -1.45 -3.70
N GLY A 258 1.08 -2.03 -2.77
CA GLY A 258 1.57 -2.55 -1.50
C GLY A 258 2.23 -3.93 -1.50
N TYR A 259 2.39 -4.61 -2.64
CA TYR A 259 2.79 -6.03 -2.72
C TYR A 259 4.30 -6.23 -2.78
N SER A 260 5.05 -5.81 -1.76
CA SER A 260 6.46 -6.23 -1.62
C SER A 260 6.60 -7.49 -0.76
N LEU A 261 7.73 -8.17 -0.95
CA LEU A 261 8.11 -9.29 -0.11
C LEU A 261 8.36 -8.84 1.34
N GLU A 262 9.09 -7.74 1.52
CA GLU A 262 9.36 -7.11 2.81
C GLU A 262 8.07 -6.70 3.53
N GLY A 263 7.13 -6.10 2.80
CA GLY A 263 5.82 -5.72 3.30
C GLY A 263 5.05 -6.94 3.78
N SER A 264 4.88 -7.95 2.92
CA SER A 264 4.19 -9.21 3.28
C SER A 264 4.77 -9.84 4.56
N THR A 265 6.09 -9.86 4.68
CA THR A 265 6.80 -10.33 5.88
C THR A 265 6.55 -9.45 7.10
N ARG A 266 6.64 -8.12 6.99
CA ARG A 266 6.30 -7.21 8.09
C ARG A 266 4.88 -7.44 8.57
N GLY A 267 3.93 -7.63 7.66
CA GLY A 267 2.52 -7.81 8.00
C GLY A 267 2.28 -9.01 8.89
N ILE A 268 2.81 -10.18 8.52
CA ILE A 268 2.64 -11.38 9.34
C ILE A 268 3.42 -11.31 10.65
N MET A 269 4.60 -10.68 10.66
CA MET A 269 5.38 -10.48 11.89
C MET A 269 4.66 -9.60 12.90
N MET A 270 4.02 -8.51 12.47
CA MET A 270 3.21 -7.67 13.36
C MET A 270 2.11 -8.50 14.05
N ILE A 271 1.35 -9.28 13.28
CA ILE A 271 0.29 -10.13 13.83
C ILE A 271 0.87 -11.21 14.76
N PHE A 272 2.02 -11.77 14.41
CA PHE A 272 2.70 -12.76 15.23
C PHE A 272 3.18 -12.20 16.58
N ASP A 273 3.76 -11.00 16.58
CA ASP A 273 4.20 -10.33 17.80
C ASP A 273 3.01 -10.02 18.72
N ASP A 274 1.92 -9.45 18.18
CA ASP A 274 0.70 -9.17 18.92
C ASP A 274 0.01 -10.45 19.44
N PHE A 275 0.03 -11.51 18.64
CA PHE A 275 -0.43 -12.84 19.07
C PHE A 275 0.39 -13.36 20.26
N CYS A 276 1.72 -13.29 20.17
CA CYS A 276 2.60 -13.75 21.25
C CYS A 276 2.37 -12.94 22.53
N ASN A 277 2.24 -11.62 22.41
CA ASN A 277 1.94 -10.74 23.53
C ASN A 277 0.59 -11.08 24.19
N PHE A 278 -0.47 -11.23 23.37
CA PHE A 278 -1.81 -11.53 23.87
C PHE A 278 -1.89 -12.87 24.60
N PHE A 279 -1.27 -13.93 24.04
CA PHE A 279 -1.26 -15.27 24.64
C PHE A 279 -0.09 -15.51 25.61
N GLN A 280 0.70 -14.49 25.93
CA GLN A 280 1.90 -14.56 26.79
C GLN A 280 2.86 -15.69 26.37
N LYS A 281 3.09 -15.82 25.06
CA LYS A 281 4.03 -16.76 24.47
C LYS A 281 5.39 -16.09 24.27
N LYS A 282 6.47 -16.84 24.48
CA LYS A 282 7.82 -16.34 24.17
C LYS A 282 7.99 -16.28 22.66
N ASN A 283 8.22 -15.08 22.12
CA ASN A 283 8.72 -14.95 20.75
C ASN A 283 10.18 -15.44 20.71
N GLN A 284 10.42 -16.53 19.97
CA GLN A 284 11.76 -17.12 19.80
C GLN A 284 12.42 -16.77 18.46
N LEU A 285 11.72 -16.08 17.56
CA LEU A 285 12.15 -15.90 16.18
C LEU A 285 12.39 -14.42 15.86
N LYS A 286 13.59 -14.09 15.37
CA LYS A 286 13.87 -12.76 14.85
C LYS A 286 13.56 -12.69 13.36
N THR A 287 13.04 -11.54 12.91
CA THR A 287 12.73 -11.25 11.50
C THR A 287 13.92 -11.57 10.57
N ASN A 288 15.14 -11.21 10.95
CA ASN A 288 16.33 -11.43 10.12
C ASN A 288 16.71 -12.93 9.96
N GLU A 289 16.26 -13.79 10.88
CA GLU A 289 16.57 -15.23 10.86
C GLU A 289 15.57 -16.00 9.98
N LEU A 290 14.30 -15.56 9.95
CA LEU A 290 13.25 -16.13 9.10
C LEU A 290 13.32 -15.65 7.65
N PHE A 291 13.78 -14.42 7.46
CA PHE A 291 13.68 -13.71 6.20
C PHE A 291 15.07 -13.25 5.72
N SER A 292 15.93 -14.22 5.41
CA SER A 292 17.14 -13.92 4.63
C SER A 292 16.72 -13.63 3.19
N PHE A 293 16.37 -12.38 2.92
CA PHE A 293 16.21 -11.92 1.56
C PHE A 293 17.59 -11.70 0.95
N SER A 294 18.31 -12.79 0.68
CA SER A 294 19.65 -12.74 0.10
C SER A 294 19.58 -12.31 -1.36
N LEU A 295 19.48 -11.00 -1.53
CA LEU A 295 19.87 -10.28 -2.74
C LEU A 295 20.32 -8.90 -2.27
N ALA A 296 21.33 -8.86 -1.39
CA ALA A 296 22.08 -7.64 -1.15
C ALA A 296 22.87 -7.33 -2.42
N LYS A 297 22.16 -6.88 -3.46
CA LYS A 297 22.80 -6.30 -4.64
C LYS A 297 23.46 -5.03 -4.13
N LYS A 298 24.78 -4.99 -4.25
CA LYS A 298 25.55 -3.78 -4.01
C LYS A 298 25.59 -3.00 -5.31
N VAL A 299 25.25 -1.73 -5.26
CA VAL A 299 25.43 -0.80 -6.36
C VAL A 299 26.54 0.15 -5.95
N LEU A 300 27.58 0.25 -6.76
CA LEU A 300 28.67 1.19 -6.53
C LEU A 300 28.27 2.55 -7.13
N LEU A 301 28.31 3.61 -6.34
CA LEU A 301 28.27 4.99 -6.80
C LEU A 301 29.69 5.54 -6.78
N CYS A 302 30.14 6.00 -7.94
CA CYS A 302 31.47 6.60 -8.12
C CYS A 302 31.44 8.12 -7.97
N GLU A 303 30.26 8.73 -7.94
CA GLU A 303 30.04 10.17 -7.92
C GLU A 303 28.82 10.54 -7.04
N THR A 304 28.59 11.85 -6.88
CA THR A 304 27.37 12.33 -6.21
C THR A 304 26.17 12.01 -7.08
N TRP A 305 25.10 11.51 -6.46
CA TRP A 305 23.88 11.21 -7.21
C TRP A 305 23.20 12.49 -7.67
N ASP A 306 22.62 12.44 -8.85
CA ASP A 306 21.71 13.41 -9.40
C ASP A 306 20.33 12.77 -9.65
N GLU A 307 19.42 13.49 -10.30
CA GLU A 307 18.09 12.98 -10.59
C GLU A 307 18.09 11.77 -11.55
N ALA A 308 19.05 11.71 -12.49
CA ALA A 308 19.19 10.58 -13.41
C ALA A 308 19.64 9.31 -12.66
N ILE A 309 20.62 9.43 -11.77
CA ILE A 309 21.04 8.32 -10.90
C ILE A 309 19.89 7.91 -9.96
N LEU A 310 19.16 8.87 -9.38
CA LEU A 310 17.99 8.57 -8.56
C LEU A 310 16.93 7.80 -9.34
N HIS A 311 16.65 8.20 -10.59
CA HIS A 311 15.76 7.49 -11.48
C HIS A 311 16.23 6.04 -11.66
N ASP A 312 17.48 5.83 -12.04
CA ASP A 312 18.00 4.48 -12.30
C ASP A 312 17.98 3.58 -11.06
N LEU A 313 18.34 4.12 -9.90
CA LEU A 313 18.31 3.39 -8.61
C LEU A 313 16.89 2.97 -8.22
N THR A 314 15.91 3.87 -8.34
CA THR A 314 14.51 3.58 -8.00
C THR A 314 13.92 2.56 -8.97
N GLN A 315 14.15 2.74 -10.28
CA GLN A 315 13.63 1.83 -11.32
C GLN A 315 14.31 0.46 -11.32
N LEU A 316 15.55 0.34 -10.84
CA LEU A 316 16.24 -0.94 -10.64
C LEU A 316 15.48 -1.88 -9.67
N ILE A 317 14.79 -1.30 -8.68
CA ILE A 317 14.02 -2.04 -7.68
C ILE A 317 12.59 -2.25 -8.14
N TYR A 318 11.94 -1.17 -8.52
CA TYR A 318 10.56 -1.19 -8.94
C TYR A 318 10.31 -0.19 -10.07
N ASN A 319 9.88 -0.74 -11.20
CA ASN A 319 9.42 0.03 -12.34
C ASN A 319 7.94 -0.22 -12.60
N VAL A 320 7.13 0.83 -12.53
CA VAL A 320 5.67 0.78 -12.70
C VAL A 320 5.25 0.20 -14.06
N HIS A 321 6.02 0.45 -15.13
CA HIS A 321 5.75 -0.11 -16.46
C HIS A 321 5.66 -1.63 -16.46
N ARG A 322 6.44 -2.31 -15.61
CA ARG A 322 6.40 -3.77 -15.50
C ARG A 322 5.02 -4.25 -15.03
N SER A 323 4.45 -3.54 -14.06
CA SER A 323 3.16 -3.87 -13.47
C SER A 323 2.03 -3.52 -14.43
N ASP A 324 2.13 -2.34 -15.05
CA ASP A 324 1.19 -1.87 -16.07
C ASP A 324 1.15 -2.78 -17.31
N GLY A 325 2.30 -3.07 -17.91
CA GLY A 325 2.37 -3.94 -19.07
C GLY A 325 1.91 -5.37 -18.80
N LEU A 326 2.20 -5.91 -17.61
CA LEU A 326 1.65 -7.21 -17.18
C LEU A 326 0.12 -7.15 -17.08
N PHE A 327 -0.41 -6.09 -16.46
CA PHE A 327 -1.84 -5.94 -16.26
C PHE A 327 -2.58 -5.82 -17.59
N ARG A 328 -2.17 -4.90 -18.46
CA ARG A 328 -2.79 -4.68 -19.78
C ARG A 328 -2.75 -5.93 -20.66
N ARG A 329 -1.66 -6.70 -20.62
CA ARG A 329 -1.52 -7.94 -21.39
C ARG A 329 -2.48 -9.05 -20.92
N GLU A 330 -2.79 -9.10 -19.64
CA GLU A 330 -3.48 -10.24 -19.04
C GLU A 330 -4.93 -9.95 -18.65
N VAL A 331 -5.33 -8.71 -18.38
CA VAL A 331 -6.65 -8.38 -17.81
C VAL A 331 -7.84 -8.77 -18.69
N HIS A 332 -7.67 -8.87 -20.01
CA HIS A 332 -8.74 -9.25 -20.96
C HIS A 332 -9.25 -10.69 -20.82
N LYS A 333 -8.60 -11.56 -20.05
CA LYS A 333 -9.08 -12.93 -19.81
C LYS A 333 -9.83 -12.95 -18.48
N SER A 334 -11.11 -13.31 -18.51
CA SER A 334 -11.97 -13.32 -17.33
C SER A 334 -11.33 -14.13 -16.19
N SER A 335 -11.46 -13.64 -14.95
CA SER A 335 -10.80 -14.13 -13.72
C SER A 335 -9.31 -13.79 -13.50
N LEU A 336 -8.65 -13.02 -14.39
CA LEU A 336 -7.20 -12.78 -14.25
C LEU A 336 -6.78 -11.69 -13.27
N PHE A 337 -7.64 -10.73 -12.89
CA PHE A 337 -7.29 -9.69 -11.89
C PHE A 337 -6.69 -10.31 -10.61
N ASP A 338 -7.44 -11.19 -9.95
CA ASP A 338 -7.00 -11.90 -8.75
C ASP A 338 -5.82 -12.86 -9.03
N LYS A 339 -5.76 -13.44 -10.24
CA LYS A 339 -4.66 -14.36 -10.61
C LYS A 339 -3.34 -13.61 -10.76
N ILE A 340 -3.35 -12.42 -11.36
CA ILE A 340 -2.17 -11.55 -11.50
C ILE A 340 -1.67 -11.20 -10.10
N ARG A 341 -2.57 -10.72 -9.21
CA ARG A 341 -2.24 -10.40 -7.82
C ARG A 341 -1.60 -11.56 -7.08
N ARG A 342 -2.17 -12.76 -7.19
CA ARG A 342 -1.63 -13.97 -6.52
C ARG A 342 -0.27 -14.41 -7.08
N LYS A 343 -0.07 -14.24 -8.39
CA LYS A 343 1.21 -14.58 -9.06
C LYS A 343 2.25 -13.48 -8.94
N TYR A 344 1.86 -12.28 -8.52
CA TYR A 344 2.74 -11.15 -8.37
C TYR A 344 3.72 -11.41 -7.23
N ARG A 345 4.90 -11.92 -7.61
CA ARG A 345 5.99 -12.26 -6.71
C ARG A 345 7.20 -11.43 -7.09
N ASN A 346 8.06 -11.18 -6.10
CA ASN A 346 9.39 -10.62 -6.24
C ASN A 346 9.51 -9.09 -6.36
N LYS A 347 8.44 -8.29 -6.15
CA LYS A 347 8.64 -6.87 -5.87
C LYS A 347 9.39 -6.73 -4.54
N ARG A 348 10.47 -5.97 -4.57
CA ARG A 348 11.33 -5.66 -3.42
C ARG A 348 11.13 -4.20 -3.04
N GLU A 349 11.76 -3.80 -1.95
CA GLU A 349 11.83 -2.41 -1.51
C GLU A 349 13.26 -1.86 -1.65
N TYR A 350 13.44 -0.54 -1.58
CA TYR A 350 14.77 0.09 -1.71
C TYR A 350 15.77 -0.45 -0.69
N SER A 351 15.29 -0.86 0.49
CA SER A 351 16.07 -1.51 1.54
C SER A 351 16.68 -2.87 1.15
N ALA A 352 16.28 -3.42 0.00
CA ALA A 352 16.84 -4.64 -0.55
C ALA A 352 18.23 -4.44 -1.14
N ILE A 353 18.59 -3.23 -1.56
CA ILE A 353 19.92 -2.94 -2.12
C ILE A 353 20.77 -2.11 -1.17
N THR A 354 22.08 -2.26 -1.33
CA THR A 354 23.07 -1.47 -0.60
C THR A 354 23.84 -0.61 -1.58
N LEU A 355 23.76 0.70 -1.41
CA LEU A 355 24.57 1.66 -2.15
C LEU A 355 25.93 1.76 -1.47
N VAL A 356 26.98 1.64 -2.27
CA VAL A 356 28.37 1.66 -1.82
C VAL A 356 29.07 2.81 -2.51
N GLY A 357 29.80 3.64 -1.79
CA GLY A 357 30.55 4.75 -2.38
C GLY A 357 31.39 5.49 -1.34
N CYS A 358 31.99 6.61 -1.72
CA CYS A 358 32.76 7.46 -0.81
C CYS A 358 31.86 8.46 -0.04
N ALA A 359 32.42 9.18 0.92
CA ALA A 359 31.65 10.11 1.76
C ALA A 359 31.06 11.28 0.94
N GLU A 360 31.72 11.63 -0.17
CA GLU A 360 31.36 12.71 -1.08
C GLU A 360 30.08 12.42 -1.87
N CYS A 361 29.62 11.16 -1.95
CA CYS A 361 28.39 10.78 -2.66
C CYS A 361 27.10 11.36 -2.05
N ASN A 362 27.15 12.04 -0.90
CA ASN A 362 26.00 12.64 -0.22
C ASN A 362 24.80 11.67 -0.05
N PHE A 363 25.03 10.53 0.60
CA PHE A 363 24.03 9.47 0.72
C PHE A 363 22.81 9.77 1.60
N GLN A 364 22.78 10.89 2.35
CA GLN A 364 21.74 11.12 3.35
C GLN A 364 20.32 11.12 2.74
N PRO A 365 20.03 11.79 1.61
CA PRO A 365 18.73 11.70 0.95
C PRO A 365 18.38 10.28 0.49
N LEU A 366 19.32 9.54 -0.09
CA LEU A 366 19.10 8.15 -0.53
C LEU A 366 18.85 7.21 0.66
N SER A 367 19.52 7.44 1.79
CA SER A 367 19.27 6.73 3.05
C SER A 367 17.85 7.00 3.55
N ASN A 368 17.41 8.26 3.52
CA ASN A 368 16.05 8.66 3.92
C ASN A 368 14.98 8.05 2.99
N LEU A 369 15.28 7.87 1.69
CA LEU A 369 14.43 7.14 0.76
C LEU A 369 14.26 5.65 1.12
N GLY A 370 15.19 5.09 1.89
CA GLY A 370 15.14 3.70 2.37
C GLY A 370 16.21 2.79 1.81
N PHE A 371 17.15 3.30 1.00
CA PHE A 371 18.31 2.51 0.55
C PHE A 371 19.26 2.22 1.73
N LYS A 372 19.87 1.03 1.76
CA LYS A 372 20.97 0.76 2.70
C LYS A 372 22.23 1.42 2.19
N ILE A 373 23.01 2.04 3.06
CA ILE A 373 24.24 2.75 2.68
C ILE A 373 25.46 2.06 3.28
N LYS A 374 26.54 1.96 2.51
CA LYS A 374 27.88 1.57 2.97
C LYS A 374 28.90 2.55 2.42
N VAL A 375 29.47 3.37 3.29
CA VAL A 375 30.57 4.27 2.93
C VAL A 375 31.88 3.48 2.97
N ASN A 376 32.63 3.49 1.86
CA ASN A 376 33.98 2.97 1.83
C ASN A 376 34.91 3.98 2.53
N LYS A 377 35.80 3.46 3.37
CA LYS A 377 36.84 4.26 4.02
C LYS A 377 37.95 4.61 3.06
#